data_AF-A0A5C9EI86-F1
#
_entry.id   AF-A0A5C9EI86-F1
#
_cell.length_a   1.000
_cell.length_b   1.000
_cell.length_c   1.000
_cell.angle_alpha   90.00
_cell.angle_beta   90.00
_cell.angle_gamma   90.00
#
_symmetry.space_group_name_H-M   'P 1'
#
loop_
_entity.id
_entity.type
_entity.pdbx_description
1 polymer ?
#
loop_
_entity_poly.entity_id
_entity_poly.type
_entity_poly.pdbx_seq_one_letter_code
_entity_poly.pdbx_strand_id
1 'polypeptide(L)' 'MRARACIKCKTYIVIHPENPENKDKVNEFESNHRGHTVITVDLREIQKEYRNIASKEPLPAQ' A
#
# COMPACT_ATOMS: atom_id res chain seq x y z
N MET A 1 -3.00 -9.03 -8.89
CA MET A 1 -2.84 -8.99 -7.41
C MET A 1 -3.25 -7.60 -6.99
N ARG A 2 -4.22 -7.43 -6.09
CA ARG A 2 -4.79 -6.10 -5.82
C ARG A 2 -3.98 -5.37 -4.75
N ALA A 3 -3.88 -4.05 -4.89
CA ALA A 3 -3.24 -3.18 -3.92
C ALA A 3 -4.13 -1.95 -3.63
N ARG A 4 -4.05 -1.45 -2.40
CA ARG A 4 -4.54 -0.10 -2.04
C ARG A 4 -3.39 0.87 -2.23
N ALA A 5 -3.60 1.90 -3.04
CA ALA A 5 -2.60 2.92 -3.32
C ALA A 5 -3.12 4.31 -2.95
N CYS A 6 -2.30 5.09 -2.27
CA CYS A 6 -2.56 6.49 -1.98
C CYS A 6 -1.93 7.36 -3.06
N ILE A 7 -2.76 8.11 -3.79
CA ILE A 7 -2.30 8.97 -4.89
C ILE A 7 -1.37 10.09 -4.37
N LYS A 8 -1.70 10.67 -3.21
CA LYS A 8 -0.95 11.79 -2.61
C LYS A 8 0.40 11.34 -2.04
N CYS A 9 0.43 10.21 -1.34
CA CYS A 9 1.64 9.72 -0.67
C CYS A 9 2.53 8.89 -1.59
N LYS A 10 2.02 8.47 -2.76
CA LYS A 10 2.70 7.54 -3.67
C LYS A 10 3.14 6.26 -2.96
N THR A 11 2.32 5.78 -2.04
CA THR A 11 2.51 4.55 -1.26
C THR A 11 1.40 3.57 -1.54
N TYR A 12 1.70 2.28 -1.39
CA TYR A 12 0.72 1.22 -1.53
C TYR A 12 0.91 0.07 -0.53
N ILE A 13 -0.18 -0.65 -0.29
CA ILE A 13 -0.20 -1.91 0.44
C ILE A 13 -0.90 -2.98 -0.40
N VAL A 14 -0.32 -4.18 -0.44
CA VAL A 14 -0.90 -5.32 -1.14
C VAL A 14 -2.04 -5.90 -0.31
N ILE A 15 -3.15 -6.23 -0.96
CA ILE A 15 -4.31 -6.86 -0.31
C ILE A 15 -4.17 -8.38 -0.47
N HIS A 16 -3.98 -9.07 0.65
CA HIS A 16 -3.95 -10.53 0.77
C HIS A 16 -5.22 -11.00 1.50
N PRO A 17 -6.29 -11.37 0.78
CA PRO A 17 -7.58 -11.70 1.39
C PRO A 17 -7.56 -12.96 2.26
N GLU A 18 -6.58 -13.84 2.03
CA GLU A 18 -6.35 -15.06 2.81
C GLU A 18 -5.60 -14.82 4.14
N ASN A 19 -5.05 -13.62 4.35
CA ASN A 19 -4.30 -13.30 5.56
C ASN A 19 -5.08 -12.27 6.42
N PRO A 20 -5.60 -12.67 7.60
CA PRO A 20 -6.34 -11.76 8.48
C PRO A 20 -5.49 -10.58 8.96
N GLU A 21 -4.20 -10.77 9.24
CA GLU A 21 -3.31 -9.66 9.65
C GLU A 21 -3.13 -8.61 8.54
N ASN A 22 -3.26 -9.02 7.27
CA ASN A 22 -3.22 -8.08 6.16
C ASN A 22 -4.44 -7.14 6.19
N LYS A 23 -5.60 -7.65 6.61
CA LYS A 23 -6.81 -6.83 6.74
C LYS A 23 -6.60 -5.69 7.75
N ASP A 24 -5.98 -5.99 8.90
CA ASP A 24 -5.66 -4.97 9.90
C ASP A 24 -4.66 -3.93 9.36
N LYS A 25 -3.63 -4.37 8.62
CA LYS A 25 -2.67 -3.46 7.97
C LYS A 25 -3.31 -2.59 6.89
N VAL A 26 -4.28 -3.12 6.14
CA VAL A 26 -5.04 -2.34 5.16
C VAL A 26 -5.91 -1.29 5.86
N ASN A 27 -6.56 -1.65 6.98
CA ASN A 27 -7.33 -0.69 7.78
C ASN A 27 -6.44 0.39 8.40
N GLU A 28 -5.26 0.03 8.90
CA GLU A 28 -4.26 0.98 9.41
C GLU A 28 -3.76 1.90 8.29
N PHE A 29 -3.50 1.36 7.10
CA PHE A 29 -3.15 2.15 5.92
C PHE A 29 -4.24 3.17 5.59
N GLU A 30 -5.51 2.75 5.51
CA GLU A 30 -6.62 3.66 5.23
C GLU A 30 -6.79 4.72 6.34
N SER A 31 -6.54 4.35 7.60
CA SER A 31 -6.58 5.27 8.75
C SER A 31 -5.47 6.32 8.71
N ASN A 32 -4.23 5.91 8.38
CA ASN A 32 -3.09 6.81 8.23
C ASN A 32 -3.21 7.73 7.00
N HIS A 33 -3.99 7.32 6.00
CA HIS A 33 -4.26 8.08 4.79
C HIS A 33 -5.66 8.72 4.81
N ARG A 34 -6.25 8.90 6.00
CA ARG A 34 -7.55 9.54 6.15
C ARG A 34 -7.52 10.95 5.55
N GLY A 35 -8.42 11.20 4.60
CA GLY A 35 -8.47 12.47 3.85
C GLY A 35 -7.56 12.51 2.61
N HIS A 36 -6.88 11.42 2.26
CA HIS A 36 -6.20 11.26 0.98
C HIS A 36 -7.04 10.44 0.01
N THR A 37 -6.82 10.63 -1.30
CA THR A 37 -7.43 9.78 -2.31
C THR A 37 -6.69 8.45 -2.36
N VAL A 38 -7.36 7.42 -1.84
CA VAL A 38 -6.90 6.03 -1.88
C VAL A 38 -7.72 5.27 -2.92
N ILE A 39 -7.04 4.59 -3.84
CA ILE A 39 -7.65 3.80 -4.91
C ILE A 39 -7.26 2.32 -4.78
N THR A 40 -8.12 1.44 -5.26
CA THR A 40 -7.78 0.03 -5.46
C THR A 40 -7.42 -0.19 -6.91
N VAL A 41 -6.23 -0.71 -7.15
CA VAL A 41 -5.66 -0.93 -8.48
C VAL A 41 -4.92 -2.27 -8.52
N ASP A 42 -4.56 -2.73 -9.71
CA ASP A 42 -3.67 -3.88 -9.79
C ASP A 42 -2.24 -3.47 -9.44
N LEU A 43 -1.55 -4.28 -8.65
CA LEU A 43 -0.17 -4.05 -8.23
C LEU A 43 0.74 -3.77 -9.42
N ARG A 44 0.52 -4.44 -10.55
CA ARG A 44 1.35 -4.30 -11.76
C ARG A 44 1.33 -2.89 -12.34
N GLU A 45 0.25 -2.14 -12.12
CA GLU A 45 0.06 -0.77 -12.62
C GLU A 45 0.87 0.24 -11.80
N ILE A 46 1.03 -0.01 -10.49
CA ILE A 46 1.62 0.97 -9.56
C ILE A 46 3.01 0.59 -9.04
N GLN A 47 3.43 -0.68 -9.17
CA GLN A 47 4.69 -1.18 -8.59
C GLN A 47 5.95 -0.42 -9.05
N LYS A 48 5.88 0.28 -10.18
CA LYS A 48 6.99 1.09 -10.72
C LYS A 48 7.01 2.52 -10.15
N GLU A 49 5.88 3.02 -9.68
CA GLU A 49 5.68 4.43 -9.32
C GLU A 49 5.36 4.66 -7.85
N TYR A 50 4.88 3.64 -7.14
CA TYR A 50 4.44 3.72 -5.76
C TYR A 50 5.35 2.84 -4.89
N ARG A 51 5.55 3.26 -3.64
CA ARG A 51 6.36 2.52 -2.65
C ARG A 51 5.51 1.54 -1.86
N ASN A 52 5.97 0.29 -1.74
CA ASN A 52 5.35 -0.69 -0.86
C ASN A 52 5.64 -0.32 0.61
N ILE A 53 4.60 -0.20 1.43
CA ILE A 53 4.75 0.11 2.86
C ILE A 53 4.78 -1.13 3.77
N ALA A 54 4.42 -2.31 3.25
CA ALA A 54 4.43 -3.57 3.98
C ALA A 54 5.80 -4.27 3.91
N SER A 55 6.58 -4.06 2.84
CA SER A 55 8.00 -4.40 2.83
C SER A 55 8.75 -3.40 3.71
N LYS A 56 9.13 -3.83 4.92
CA LYS A 56 10.22 -3.20 5.67
C LYS A 56 11.56 -3.46 4.95
N GLU A 57 11.71 -2.99 3.73
CA GLU A 57 13.05 -2.78 3.18
C GLU A 57 13.47 -1.36 3.55
N PRO A 58 14.41 -1.19 4.51
CA PRO A 58 15.10 0.07 4.65
C PRO A 58 15.83 0.37 3.34
N LEU A 59 15.82 1.63 2.94
CA LEU A 59 16.61 2.11 1.80
C LEU A 59 18.07 1.65 1.96
N PRO A 60 18.78 1.18 0.91
CA PRO A 60 20.22 1.34 0.92
C PRO A 60 20.49 2.84 1.02
N ALA A 61 21.20 3.23 2.08
CA ALA A 61 21.70 4.59 2.23
C ALA A 61 22.55 4.90 0.98
N GLN A 62 22.22 6.01 0.30
CA GLN A 62 23.05 6.57 -0.77
C GLN A 62 24.38 7.06 -0.19
#